data_AF-A0AAJ2AJS2-F1
#
_entry.id   AF-A0AAJ2AJS2-F1
#
_cell.length_a   1.000
_cell.length_b   1.000
_cell.length_c   1.000
_cell.angle_alpha   90.00
_cell.angle_beta   90.00
_cell.angle_gamma   90.00
#
_symmetry.space_group_name_H-M   'P 1'
#
loop_
_entity.id
_entity.type
_entity.pdbx_description
1 polymer ?
#
loop_
_entity_poly.entity_id
_entity_poly.type
_entity_poly.pdbx_seq_one_letter_code
_entity_poly.pdbx_strand_id
1 'polypeptide(L)' 'MNTSSKKPARRNRVKPEDTQIVGFRLPQAMAREVKTEASHRGVLLKDLFVELWEQYKRQRKDERN' A
#
# COMPACT_ATOMS: atom_id res chain seq x y z
N MET A 1 -35.87 14.01 11.48
CA MET A 1 -35.02 13.47 10.39
C MET A 1 -33.82 12.79 11.02
N ASN A 2 -33.78 11.45 11.04
CA ASN A 2 -32.68 10.69 11.64
C ASN A 2 -31.57 10.50 10.60
N THR A 3 -30.48 11.26 10.69
CA THR A 3 -29.26 10.99 9.92
C THR A 3 -28.45 9.93 10.66
N SER A 4 -28.72 8.67 10.35
CA SER A 4 -27.92 7.53 10.80
C SER A 4 -26.53 7.61 10.16
N SER A 5 -25.58 8.23 10.87
CA SER A 5 -24.17 8.25 10.52
C SER A 5 -23.60 6.84 10.70
N LYS A 6 -23.62 6.03 9.63
CA LYS A 6 -22.88 4.76 9.56
C LYS A 6 -21.39 5.04 9.81
N LYS A 7 -20.92 4.71 11.01
CA LYS A 7 -19.48 4.70 11.35
C LYS A 7 -18.77 3.74 10.38
N PRO A 8 -17.65 4.15 9.74
CA PRO A 8 -16.97 3.28 8.80
C PRO A 8 -16.49 2.02 9.53
N ALA A 9 -16.67 0.88 8.87
CA ALA A 9 -16.29 -0.44 9.36
C ALA A 9 -14.84 -0.42 9.87
N ARG A 10 -14.61 -1.06 11.01
CA ARG A 10 -13.32 -1.19 11.69
C ARG A 10 -12.32 -1.82 10.72
N ARG A 11 -11.52 -0.98 10.05
CA ARG A 11 -10.37 -1.41 9.25
C ARG A 11 -9.44 -2.15 10.22
N ASN A 12 -9.13 -3.42 9.95
CA ASN A 12 -8.20 -4.23 10.75
C ASN A 12 -6.94 -3.40 11.01
N ARG A 13 -6.82 -2.87 12.24
CA ARG A 13 -5.71 -2.02 12.62
C ARG A 13 -4.55 -2.96 12.89
N VAL A 14 -3.67 -3.11 11.89
CA VAL A 14 -2.36 -3.74 12.09
C VAL A 14 -1.73 -3.02 13.27
N LYS A 15 -1.35 -3.77 14.30
CA LYS A 15 -0.88 -3.16 15.52
C LYS A 15 0.50 -2.55 15.26
N PRO A 16 0.83 -1.38 15.83
CA PRO A 16 2.12 -0.74 15.60
C PRO A 16 3.30 -1.67 15.88
N GLU A 17 3.19 -2.58 16.86
CA GLU A 17 4.18 -3.59 17.20
C GLU A 17 4.49 -4.60 16.07
N ASP A 18 3.58 -4.75 15.09
CA ASP A 18 3.75 -5.64 13.94
C ASP A 18 4.28 -4.89 12.70
N THR A 19 4.67 -3.61 12.84
CA THR A 19 5.10 -2.77 11.71
C THR A 19 6.47 -2.16 11.94
N GLN A 20 7.23 -2.02 10.85
CA GLN A 20 8.53 -1.34 10.84
C GLN A 20 8.57 -0.29 9.74
N ILE A 21 9.15 0.87 10.03
CA ILE A 21 9.41 1.91 9.02
C ILE A 21 10.63 1.48 8.20
N VAL A 22 10.43 1.36 6.89
CA VAL A 22 11.51 1.13 5.92
C VAL A 22 11.68 2.39 5.08
N GLY A 23 12.85 3.04 5.21
CA GLY A 23 13.23 4.20 4.40
C GLY A 23 14.26 3.80 3.35
N PHE A 24 13.99 4.06 2.08
CA PHE A 24 14.93 3.82 0.98
C PHE A 24 15.06 5.08 0.11
N ARG A 25 16.24 5.26 -0.49
CA ARG A 25 16.48 6.31 -1.47
C ARG A 25 16.19 5.78 -2.87
N LEU A 26 15.37 6.51 -3.61
CA LEU A 26 15.10 6.23 -5.02
C LEU A 26 15.76 7.30 -5.90
N PRO A 27 16.10 6.97 -7.16
CA PRO A 27 16.32 7.98 -8.18
C PRO A 27 15.14 8.96 -8.23
N GLN A 28 15.44 10.25 -8.43
CA GLN A 28 14.42 11.30 -8.37
C GLN A 28 13.27 11.08 -9.36
N ALA A 29 13.58 10.62 -10.57
CA ALA A 29 12.57 10.32 -11.60
C ALA A 29 11.60 9.23 -11.13
N MET A 30 12.13 8.10 -10.66
CA MET A 30 11.33 7.00 -10.13
C MET A 30 10.50 7.42 -8.91
N ALA A 31 11.06 8.22 -8.01
CA ALA A 31 10.31 8.73 -6.86
C ALA A 31 9.10 9.59 -7.29
N ARG A 32 9.21 10.35 -8.38
CA ARG A 32 8.10 11.12 -8.95
C ARG A 32 7.04 10.19 -9.53
N GLU A 33 7.44 9.24 -10.35
CA GLU A 33 6.52 8.28 -10.97
C GLU A 33 5.72 7.51 -9.93
N VAL A 34 6.39 6.97 -8.90
CA VAL A 34 5.73 6.20 -7.83
C VAL A 34 4.74 7.07 -7.04
N LYS A 35 5.08 8.34 -6.78
CA LYS A 35 4.16 9.29 -6.12
C LYS A 35 2.96 9.63 -6.98
N THR A 36 3.18 9.84 -8.27
CA THR A 36 2.10 10.10 -9.24
C THR A 36 1.14 8.92 -9.28
N GLU A 37 1.65 7.69 -9.33
CA GLU A 37 0.82 6.48 -9.37
C GLU A 37 -0.03 6.32 -8.10
N ALA A 38 0.58 6.48 -6.92
CA ALA A 38 -0.15 6.43 -5.65
C ALA A 38 -1.25 7.50 -5.58
N SER A 39 -0.95 8.72 -6.05
CA SER A 39 -1.89 9.83 -6.09
C SER A 39 -3.04 9.56 -7.06
N HIS A 40 -2.73 9.03 -8.25
CA HIS A 40 -3.70 8.68 -9.28
C HIS A 40 -4.68 7.60 -8.78
N ARG A 41 -4.20 6.62 -8.00
CA ARG A 41 -5.02 5.58 -7.37
C ARG A 41 -5.71 6.01 -6.08
N GLY A 42 -5.36 7.16 -5.52
CA GLY A 42 -5.88 7.61 -4.22
C GLY A 42 -5.42 6.75 -3.04
N VAL A 43 -4.24 6.13 -3.11
CA VAL A 43 -3.69 5.24 -2.07
C VAL A 43 -2.41 5.82 -1.45
N LEU A 44 -2.02 5.32 -0.28
CA LEU A 44 -0.75 5.68 0.33
C LEU A 44 0.39 4.90 -0.34
N LEU A 45 1.60 5.48 -0.35
CA LEU A 45 2.80 4.82 -0.90
C LEU A 45 3.06 3.44 -0.29
N LYS A 46 2.80 3.26 1.01
CA LYS A 46 2.95 1.98 1.70
C LYS A 46 1.98 0.91 1.16
N ASP A 47 0.76 1.32 0.81
CA ASP A 47 -0.28 0.40 0.33
C ASP A 47 0.05 -0.01 -1.11
N LEU A 48 0.48 0.95 -1.95
CA LEU A 48 1.01 0.68 -3.28
C LEU A 48 2.20 -0.29 -3.24
N PHE A 49 3.13 -0.10 -2.30
CA PHE A 49 4.28 -1.00 -2.15
C PHE A 49 3.85 -2.43 -1.79
N VAL A 50 2.93 -2.59 -0.85
CA VAL A 50 2.41 -3.91 -0.45
C VAL A 50 1.78 -4.62 -1.63
N GLU A 51 0.96 -3.94 -2.43
CA GLU A 51 0.33 -4.51 -3.64
C GLU A 51 1.37 -5.02 -4.64
N LEU A 52 2.37 -4.19 -4.96
CA LEU A 52 3.44 -4.54 -5.90
C LEU A 52 4.27 -5.72 -5.37
N TRP A 53 4.55 -5.75 -4.07
CA TRP A 53 5.30 -6.84 -3.46
C TRP A 53 4.55 -8.17 -3.48
N GLU A 54 3.25 -8.17 -3.20
CA GLU A 54 2.42 -9.37 -3.31
C GLU A 54 2.35 -9.88 -4.75
N GLN A 55 2.24 -8.97 -5.73
CA GLN A 55 2.28 -9.34 -7.14
C GLN A 55 3.63 -9.97 -7.53
N TYR A 56 4.73 -9.36 -7.11
CA TYR A 56 6.07 -9.90 -7.34
C TYR A 56 6.25 -11.31 -6.73
N LYS A 57 5.79 -11.52 -5.49
CA LYS A 57 5.83 -12.84 -4.84
C LYS A 57 5.02 -13.89 -5.59
N ARG A 58 3.85 -13.53 -6.12
CA ARG A 58 3.02 -14.44 -6.93
C ARG A 58 3.74 -14.87 -8.20
N GLN A 59 4.25 -13.90 -8.97
CA GLN A 59 5.00 -14.17 -10.20
C GLN A 59 6.20 -15.10 -9.95
N ARG A 60 6.95 -14.86 -8.87
CA ARG A 60 8.09 -15.72 -8.50
C ARG A 60 7.72 -17.12 -8.03
N LYS A 61 6.53 -17.30 -7.48
CA LYS A 61 6.04 -18.64 -7.09
C LYS A 61 5.67 -19.44 -8.33
N ASP A 62 5.06 -18.78 -9.31
CA ASP A 62 4.63 -19.41 -10.56
C ASP A 62 5.81 -19.82 -11.45
N GLU A 63 6.93 -19.09 -11.41
CA GLU A 63 8.18 -19.45 -12.13
C GLU A 63 8.95 -20.63 -11.51
N ARG A 64 8.65 -21.01 -10.27
CA ARG A 64 9.40 -22.02 -9.50
C ARG A 64 8.70 -23.38 -9.45
N ASN A 65 7.57 -23.50 -10.15
CA ASN A 65 6.67 -24.66 -10.15
C ASN A 65 6.53 -25.22 -11.56
#